data_AF-A0A956YNF5-F1
#
_entry.id   AF-A0A956YNF5-F1
#
_cell.length_a   1.000
_cell.length_b   1.000
_cell.length_c   1.000
_cell.angle_alpha   90.00
_cell.angle_beta   90.00
_cell.angle_gamma   90.00
#
_symmetry.space_group_name_H-M   'P 1'
#
loop_
_entity.id
_entity.type
_entity.pdbx_description
1 polymer ?
#
loop_
_entity_poly.entity_id
_entity_poly.type
_entity_poly.pdbx_seq_one_letter_code
_entity_poly.pdbx_strand_id
1 'polypeptide(L)'
;MKNPRSARWLTLFGLILALAALLAIGALQFRHNFLTRGLPDGLPEPVNFGRVQPGLNVALNQYDDAALADNLQQIADLGVQFVKQPFYFSEDFDWAEADRLVTAVSHQNLTLVPLLDGNPEDEFAPVETAVFAQW
;
A
#
# COMPACT_ATOMS: atom_id res chain seq x y z
N MET A 1 -40.65 -34.81 -46.36
CA MET A 1 -39.55 -35.67 -45.85
C MET A 1 -38.40 -34.77 -45.40
N LYS A 2 -38.05 -34.73 -44.10
CA LYS A 2 -36.88 -33.97 -43.63
C LYS A 2 -35.62 -34.60 -44.24
N ASN A 3 -34.84 -33.82 -44.97
CA ASN A 3 -33.67 -34.30 -45.68
C ASN A 3 -32.59 -34.70 -44.65
N PRO A 4 -32.18 -35.98 -44.53
CA PRO A 4 -31.28 -36.42 -43.45
C PRO A 4 -29.91 -35.73 -43.48
N ARG A 5 -29.53 -35.16 -44.64
CA ARG A 5 -28.33 -34.33 -44.80
C ARG A 5 -28.43 -32.98 -44.08
N SER A 6 -29.60 -32.33 -44.06
CA SER A 6 -29.75 -31.04 -43.38
C SER A 6 -29.77 -31.21 -41.85
N ALA A 7 -30.36 -32.30 -41.35
CA ALA A 7 -30.31 -32.64 -39.93
C ALA A 7 -28.87 -32.87 -39.44
N ARG A 8 -28.05 -33.60 -40.20
CA ARG A 8 -26.62 -33.82 -39.88
C ARG A 8 -25.82 -32.53 -39.88
N TRP A 9 -26.06 -31.65 -40.85
CA TRP A 9 -25.42 -30.33 -40.92
C TRP A 9 -25.78 -29.46 -39.71
N LEU A 10 -27.06 -29.45 -39.31
CA LEU A 10 -27.51 -28.74 -38.11
C LEU A 10 -26.84 -29.27 -36.84
N THR A 11 -26.72 -30.61 -36.70
CA THR A 11 -26.02 -31.21 -35.56
C THR A 11 -24.54 -30.86 -35.54
N LEU A 12 -23.85 -30.92 -36.68
CA LEU A 12 -22.43 -30.53 -36.79
C LEU A 12 -22.22 -29.06 -36.46
N PHE A 13 -23.07 -28.18 -37.00
CA PHE A 13 -23.03 -26.76 -36.69
C PHE A 13 -23.25 -26.51 -35.19
N GLY A 14 -24.22 -27.18 -34.58
CA GLY A 14 -24.47 -27.08 -33.14
C GLY A 14 -23.28 -27.54 -32.29
N LEU A 15 -22.61 -28.64 -32.69
CA LEU A 15 -21.40 -29.13 -32.02
C LEU A 15 -20.24 -28.13 -32.12
N ILE A 16 -20.02 -27.53 -33.29
CA ILE A 16 -18.98 -26.53 -33.49
C ILE A 16 -19.27 -25.29 -32.65
N LEU A 17 -20.52 -24.83 -32.63
CA LEU A 17 -20.93 -23.68 -31.81
C LEU A 17 -20.71 -23.95 -30.32
N ALA A 18 -21.08 -25.15 -29.84
CA ALA A 18 -20.86 -25.55 -28.45
C ALA A 18 -19.38 -25.62 -28.09
N LEU A 19 -18.54 -26.14 -28.99
CA LEU A 19 -17.10 -26.18 -28.81
C LEU A 19 -16.49 -24.77 -28.73
N ALA A 20 -16.89 -23.87 -29.63
CA ALA A 20 -16.44 -22.48 -29.61
C ALA A 20 -16.83 -21.76 -28.32
N ALA A 21 -18.06 -21.98 -27.82
CA ALA A 21 -18.51 -21.42 -26.55
C ALA A 21 -17.68 -21.93 -25.36
N LEU A 22 -17.38 -23.23 -25.31
CA LEU A 22 -16.53 -23.83 -24.27
C LEU A 22 -15.12 -23.24 -24.27
N LEU A 23 -14.51 -23.07 -25.46
CA LEU A 23 -13.19 -22.45 -25.59
C LEU A 23 -13.19 -20.99 -25.15
N ALA A 24 -14.24 -20.23 -25.49
CA ALA A 24 -14.38 -18.83 -25.09
C ALA A 24 -14.50 -18.69 -23.56
N ILE A 25 -15.28 -19.56 -22.91
CA ILE A 25 -15.42 -19.61 -21.45
C ILE A 25 -14.04 -19.89 -20.81
N GLY A 26 -13.32 -20.90 -21.30
CA GLY A 26 -11.99 -21.25 -20.79
C GLY A 26 -10.98 -20.10 -20.93
N ALA A 27 -10.96 -19.44 -22.09
CA ALA A 27 -10.09 -18.29 -22.33
C ALA A 27 -10.42 -17.11 -21.41
N LEU A 28 -11.71 -16.85 -21.17
CA LEU A 28 -12.14 -15.78 -20.27
C LEU A 28 -11.76 -16.09 -18.82
N GLN A 29 -11.94 -17.34 -18.38
CA GLN A 29 -11.53 -17.80 -17.05
C GLN A 29 -10.02 -17.66 -16.84
N PHE A 30 -9.22 -18.10 -17.81
CA PHE A 30 -7.76 -18.02 -17.74
C PHE A 30 -7.29 -16.56 -17.66
N ARG A 31 -7.85 -15.70 -18.51
CA ARG A 31 -7.56 -14.25 -18.49
C ARG A 31 -7.97 -13.63 -17.16
N HIS A 32 -9.15 -13.95 -16.65
CA HIS A 32 -9.62 -13.43 -15.37
C HIS A 32 -8.65 -13.83 -14.24
N ASN A 33 -8.34 -15.12 -14.11
CA ASN A 33 -7.41 -15.63 -13.09
C ASN A 33 -6.02 -14.99 -13.20
N PHE A 34 -5.53 -14.74 -14.41
CA PHE A 34 -4.24 -14.05 -14.60
C PHE A 34 -4.29 -12.60 -14.12
N LEU A 35 -5.36 -11.87 -14.46
CA LEU A 35 -5.54 -10.46 -14.09
C LEU A 35 -5.86 -10.25 -12.62
N THR A 36 -6.53 -11.22 -11.97
CA THR A 36 -6.88 -11.14 -10.55
C THR A 36 -5.90 -11.89 -9.65
N ARG A 37 -4.83 -12.47 -10.21
CA ARG A 37 -3.82 -13.18 -9.42
C ARG A 37 -3.22 -12.24 -8.37
N GLY A 38 -3.37 -12.61 -7.10
CA GLY A 38 -2.86 -11.83 -5.97
C GLY A 38 -3.86 -10.84 -5.38
N LEU A 39 -5.05 -10.70 -5.97
CA LEU A 39 -6.17 -10.04 -5.31
C LEU A 39 -6.84 -11.03 -4.35
N PRO A 40 -7.08 -10.66 -3.08
CA PRO A 40 -7.86 -11.48 -2.17
C PRO A 40 -9.31 -11.61 -2.67
N ASP A 41 -9.94 -12.75 -2.40
CA ASP A 41 -11.34 -12.97 -2.72
C ASP A 41 -12.22 -12.05 -1.85
N GLY A 42 -12.84 -11.04 -2.45
CA GLY A 42 -13.75 -10.11 -1.77
C GLY A 42 -13.25 -8.67 -1.70
N LEU A 43 -13.91 -7.87 -0.84
CA LEU A 43 -13.40 -6.54 -0.51
C LEU A 43 -12.21 -6.69 0.45
N PRO A 44 -11.20 -5.83 0.37
CA PRO A 44 -10.13 -5.82 1.37
C PRO A 44 -10.73 -5.62 2.76
N GLU A 45 -10.16 -6.29 3.75
CA GLU A 45 -10.53 -6.08 5.15
C GLU A 45 -10.42 -4.58 5.50
N PRO A 46 -11.31 -4.04 6.34
CA PRO A 46 -11.18 -2.67 6.82
C PRO A 46 -9.77 -2.45 7.38
N VAL A 47 -9.10 -1.42 6.87
CA VAL A 47 -7.78 -1.05 7.39
C VAL A 47 -7.94 -0.71 8.87
N ASN A 48 -7.24 -1.45 9.74
CA ASN A 48 -7.21 -1.13 11.17
C ASN A 48 -6.77 0.33 11.33
N PHE A 49 -7.53 1.11 12.11
CA PHE A 49 -7.33 2.56 12.28
C PHE A 49 -7.51 3.41 11.00
N GLY A 50 -8.20 2.90 9.97
CA GLY A 50 -8.52 3.66 8.75
C GLY A 50 -9.54 4.80 8.92
N ARG A 51 -9.99 5.06 10.16
CA ARG A 51 -10.81 6.24 10.49
C ARG A 51 -9.89 7.44 10.71
N VAL A 52 -10.37 8.63 10.39
CA VAL A 52 -9.63 9.87 10.71
C VAL A 52 -9.44 9.96 12.23
N GLN A 53 -8.19 10.05 12.65
CA GLN A 53 -7.80 10.27 14.04
C GLN A 53 -7.08 11.61 14.17
N PRO A 54 -7.35 12.40 15.22
CA PRO A 54 -6.64 13.65 15.45
C PRO A 54 -5.18 13.35 15.80
N GLY A 55 -4.27 14.08 15.15
CA GLY A 55 -2.84 13.98 15.40
C GLY A 55 -2.15 15.32 15.18
N LEU A 56 -0.96 15.46 15.74
CA LEU A 56 -0.14 16.67 15.62
C LEU A 56 1.08 16.39 14.73
N ASN A 57 1.34 17.30 13.79
CA ASN A 57 2.61 17.32 13.08
C ASN A 57 3.67 17.91 14.02
N VAL A 58 4.81 17.22 14.12
CA VAL A 58 5.89 17.58 15.03
C VAL A 58 7.22 17.61 14.30
N ALA A 59 8.19 18.30 14.90
CA ALA A 59 9.59 18.27 14.53
C ALA A 59 10.39 18.02 15.81
N LEU A 60 10.58 16.75 16.16
CA LEU A 60 11.13 16.31 17.45
C LEU A 60 12.66 16.29 17.45
N ASN A 61 13.28 16.16 16.29
CA ASN A 61 14.73 16.12 16.08
C ASN A 61 15.47 17.39 16.56
N GLN A 62 14.77 18.50 16.75
CA GLN A 62 15.35 19.75 17.25
C GLN A 62 15.58 19.77 18.78
N TYR A 63 15.05 18.79 19.51
CA TYR A 63 15.08 18.76 20.97
C TYR A 63 16.12 17.80 21.53
N ASP A 64 16.80 18.22 22.59
CA ASP A 64 17.56 17.31 23.46
C ASP A 64 16.61 16.43 24.31
N ASP A 65 17.16 15.48 25.08
CA ASP A 65 16.35 14.47 25.78
C ASP A 65 15.37 15.07 26.80
N ALA A 66 15.80 16.11 27.51
CA ALA A 66 14.98 16.74 28.52
C ALA A 66 13.84 17.54 27.89
N ALA A 67 14.15 18.35 26.87
CA ALA A 67 13.16 19.12 26.13
C ALA A 67 12.20 18.22 25.34
N LEU A 68 12.70 17.11 24.78
CA LEU A 68 11.89 16.12 24.06
C LEU A 68 10.86 15.48 24.99
N ALA A 69 11.30 15.02 26.17
CA ALA A 69 10.41 14.40 27.15
C ALA A 69 9.32 15.36 27.64
N ASP A 70 9.70 16.61 27.94
CA ASP A 70 8.76 17.65 28.38
C ASP A 70 7.76 18.03 27.27
N ASN A 71 8.23 18.20 26.03
CA ASN A 71 7.36 18.55 24.91
C ASN A 71 6.36 17.43 24.60
N LEU A 72 6.79 16.17 24.62
CA LEU A 72 5.91 15.03 24.42
C LEU A 72 4.91 14.86 25.56
N GLN A 73 5.29 15.16 26.81
CA GLN A 73 4.34 15.19 27.93
C GLN A 73 3.27 16.26 27.71
N GLN A 74 3.67 17.48 27.32
CA GLN A 74 2.71 18.55 27.00
C GLN A 74 1.76 18.14 25.87
N ILE A 75 2.26 17.45 24.84
CA ILE A 75 1.43 16.90 23.76
C ILE A 75 0.43 15.86 24.28
N ALA A 76 0.87 14.95 25.15
CA ALA A 76 0.00 13.94 25.76
C ALA A 76 -1.08 14.57 26.63
N ASP A 77 -0.76 15.65 27.37
CA ASP A 77 -1.68 16.39 28.22
C ASP A 77 -2.81 17.09 27.43
N LEU A 78 -2.60 17.36 26.13
CA LEU A 78 -3.66 17.85 25.23
C LEU A 78 -4.69 16.77 24.87
N GLY A 79 -4.46 15.51 25.26
CA GLY A 79 -5.30 14.37 24.93
C GLY A 79 -5.11 13.86 23.49
N VAL A 80 -4.04 14.30 22.80
CA VAL A 80 -3.67 13.80 21.47
C VAL A 80 -2.96 12.46 21.62
N GLN A 81 -3.30 11.49 20.75
CA GLN A 81 -2.69 10.16 20.77
C GLN A 81 -1.68 9.94 19.64
N PHE A 82 -1.73 10.73 18.57
CA PHE A 82 -0.94 10.50 17.37
C PHE A 82 -0.03 11.69 17.09
N VAL A 83 1.25 11.41 16.86
CA VAL A 83 2.25 12.42 16.45
C VAL A 83 2.86 12.02 15.13
N LYS A 84 2.86 12.94 14.16
CA LYS A 84 3.42 12.72 12.83
C LYS A 84 4.78 13.39 12.72
N GLN A 85 5.81 12.58 12.55
CA GLN A 85 7.22 13.00 12.48
C GLN A 85 7.80 12.64 11.10
N PRO A 86 8.36 13.61 10.36
CA PRO A 86 9.16 13.33 9.18
C PRO A 86 10.48 12.62 9.50
N PHE A 87 10.82 11.63 8.68
CA PHE A 87 12.13 10.98 8.61
C PHE A 87 12.60 11.08 7.16
N TYR A 88 13.53 11.99 6.92
CA TYR A 88 14.03 12.26 5.58
C TYR A 88 15.09 11.24 5.17
N PHE A 89 14.99 10.76 3.93
CA PHE A 89 15.97 9.84 3.38
C PHE A 89 17.36 10.46 3.32
N SER A 90 18.37 9.69 3.67
CA SER A 90 19.79 9.93 3.35
C SER A 90 20.50 8.58 3.21
N GLU A 91 21.61 8.55 2.47
CA GLU A 91 22.41 7.31 2.35
C GLU A 91 22.98 6.88 3.71
N ASP A 92 23.50 7.84 4.47
CA ASP A 92 24.01 7.68 5.83
C ASP A 92 22.95 8.04 6.88
N PHE A 93 21.79 7.40 6.82
CA PHE A 93 20.68 7.69 7.73
C PHE A 93 21.04 7.41 9.20
N ASP A 94 20.78 8.38 10.09
CA ASP A 94 21.04 8.26 11.53
C ASP A 94 19.93 7.43 12.21
N TRP A 95 20.16 6.12 12.28
CA TRP A 95 19.28 5.19 12.97
C TRP A 95 19.23 5.40 14.47
N ALA A 96 20.28 5.94 15.10
CA ALA A 96 20.31 6.15 16.53
C ALA A 96 19.37 7.30 16.94
N GLU A 97 19.34 8.39 16.16
CA GLU A 97 18.37 9.46 16.36
C GLU A 97 16.94 8.97 16.12
N ALA A 98 16.72 8.15 15.08
CA ALA A 98 15.38 7.57 14.84
C ALA A 98 14.90 6.69 16.02
N ASP A 99 15.76 5.80 16.52
CA ASP A 99 15.47 4.95 17.68
C ASP A 99 15.20 5.77 18.94
N ARG A 100 15.96 6.83 19.15
CA ARG A 100 15.76 7.78 20.26
C ARG A 100 14.37 8.42 20.19
N LEU A 101 13.96 8.91 19.02
CA LEU A 101 12.64 9.52 18.84
C LEU A 101 11.51 8.50 19.02
N VAL A 102 11.63 7.31 18.42
CA VAL A 102 10.65 6.22 18.57
C VAL A 102 10.48 5.82 20.03
N THR A 103 11.58 5.69 20.76
CA THR A 103 11.60 5.33 22.19
C THR A 103 10.93 6.42 23.03
N ALA A 104 11.29 7.69 22.82
CA ALA A 104 10.74 8.81 23.56
C ALA A 104 9.22 8.94 23.38
N VAL A 105 8.72 8.80 22.14
CA VAL A 105 7.29 8.84 21.83
C VAL A 105 6.56 7.67 22.51
N SER A 106 7.13 6.47 22.44
CA SER A 106 6.55 5.27 23.06
C SER A 106 6.49 5.37 24.58
N HIS A 107 7.51 5.95 25.23
CA HIS A 107 7.53 6.18 26.67
C HIS A 107 6.38 7.07 27.17
N GLN A 108 5.87 7.95 26.30
CA GLN A 108 4.73 8.84 26.60
C GLN A 108 3.37 8.24 26.21
N ASN A 109 3.32 6.95 25.85
CA ASN A 109 2.12 6.27 25.34
C ASN A 109 1.48 6.96 24.13
N LEU A 110 2.28 7.70 23.36
CA LEU A 110 1.88 8.30 22.08
C LEU A 110 2.14 7.31 20.95
N THR A 111 1.35 7.39 19.88
CA THR A 111 1.55 6.62 18.66
C THR A 111 2.29 7.48 17.62
N LEU A 112 3.48 7.02 17.24
CA LEU A 112 4.24 7.63 16.17
C LEU A 112 3.63 7.27 14.81
N VAL A 113 3.37 8.28 14.00
CA VAL A 113 3.04 8.14 12.57
C VAL A 113 4.27 8.60 11.78
N PRO A 114 5.16 7.68 11.37
CA PRO A 114 6.35 8.06 10.63
C PRO A 114 5.97 8.53 9.22
N LEU A 115 6.45 9.69 8.82
CA LEU A 115 6.42 10.16 7.44
C LEU A 115 7.81 9.94 6.83
N LEU A 116 7.95 8.91 6.01
CA LEU A 116 9.15 8.72 5.20
C LEU A 116 9.05 9.66 3.99
N ASP A 117 10.06 10.51 3.80
CA ASP A 117 10.06 11.52 2.75
C ASP A 117 11.47 11.69 2.14
N GLY A 118 11.56 12.35 0.99
CA GLY A 118 12.84 12.63 0.33
C GLY A 118 13.72 13.61 1.13
N ASN A 119 15.00 13.71 0.77
CA ASN A 119 15.91 14.64 1.44
C ASN A 119 15.52 16.09 1.09
N PRO A 120 15.19 16.96 2.07
CA PRO A 120 14.94 18.36 1.81
C PRO A 120 16.19 19.11 1.32
N GLU A 121 17.40 18.63 1.63
CA GLU A 121 18.65 19.24 1.16
C GLU A 121 18.82 19.10 -0.37
N ASP A 122 18.24 18.05 -0.95
CA ASP A 122 18.25 17.80 -2.40
C ASP A 122 16.92 18.21 -3.05
N GLU A 123 16.15 19.11 -2.43
CA GLU A 123 14.84 19.58 -2.90
C GLU A 123 13.82 18.45 -3.17
N PHE A 124 13.91 17.35 -2.41
CA PHE A 124 13.09 16.15 -2.62
C PHE A 124 13.26 15.56 -4.04
N ALA A 125 14.43 15.73 -4.65
CA ALA A 125 14.70 15.24 -5.99
C ALA A 125 14.38 13.74 -6.11
N PRO A 126 13.62 13.33 -7.14
CA PRO A 126 13.34 11.91 -7.36
C PRO A 126 14.61 11.18 -7.77
N VAL A 127 14.74 9.93 -7.33
CA VAL A 127 15.82 9.04 -7.76
C VAL A 127 15.76 8.84 -9.28
N GLU A 128 16.90 8.89 -9.97
CA GLU A 128 16.95 8.70 -11.42
C GLU A 128 16.48 7.30 -11.80
N THR A 129 15.24 7.18 -12.30
CA THR A 129 14.59 5.87 -12.42
C THR A 129 15.14 5.01 -13.56
N ALA A 130 15.87 5.62 -14.49
CA ALA A 130 16.51 4.93 -15.62
C ALA A 130 17.52 3.87 -15.18
N VAL A 131 18.11 4.02 -13.99
CA VAL A 131 19.03 3.03 -13.40
C VAL A 131 18.30 1.73 -13.06
N PHE A 132 17.04 1.81 -12.61
CA PHE A 132 16.23 0.63 -12.28
C PHE A 132 15.67 -0.13 -13.50
N ALA A 133 15.99 0.30 -14.72
CA ALA A 133 15.59 -0.39 -15.95
C ALA A 133 16.77 -1.12 -16.64
N GLN A 134 17.95 -1.10 -16.03
CA GLN A 134 19.19 -1.66 -16.61
C GLN A 134 19.44 -3.13 -16.25
N TRP A 135 18.53 -3.78 -15.55
CA TRP A 135 18.60 -5.20 -15.15
C TRP A 135 17.62 -6.09 -15.91
#